data_AF-A0A6C0B498-F1
#
_entry.id   AF-A0A6C0B498-F1
#
_cell.length_a   1.000
_cell.length_b   1.000
_cell.length_c   1.000
_cell.angle_alpha   90.00
_cell.angle_beta   90.00
_cell.angle_gamma   90.00
#
_symmetry.space_group_name_H-M   'P 1'
#
loop_
_entity.id
_entity.type
_entity.pdbx_description
1 polymer ?
#
loop_
_entity_poly.entity_id
_entity_poly.type
_entity_poly.pdbx_seq_one_letter_code
_entity_poly.pdbx_strand_id
1 'polypeptide(L)'
;MKKHLIIMDNAGAHRNKIIKKNINDNGNQLHYSIPYKPKTNAIETWFSQFKHHLIQKQGNGVTFIHLKKTIKKVISIIDTKSYTNILKYAYKNKENQKTISKVSTRRRKPKNYIN
;
A
#
# COMPACT_ATOMS: atom_id res chain seq x y z
N MET A 1 2.33 17.02 19.61
CA MET A 1 2.55 15.79 18.83
C MET A 1 1.86 15.92 17.48
N LYS A 2 2.53 15.54 16.38
CA LYS A 2 1.91 15.53 15.04
C LYS A 2 1.04 14.27 14.91
N LYS A 3 -0.23 14.45 14.54
CA LYS A 3 -1.16 13.35 14.27
C LYS A 3 -1.00 12.92 12.81
N HIS A 4 -0.14 11.94 12.54
CA HIS A 4 0.03 11.42 11.18
C HIS A 4 -0.89 10.22 10.94
N LEU A 5 -1.33 10.08 9.68
CA LEU A 5 -2.01 8.89 9.19
C LEU A 5 -0.98 7.97 8.52
N ILE A 6 -0.88 6.75 9.01
CA ILE A 6 -0.06 5.66 8.47
C ILE A 6 -0.99 4.70 7.75
N ILE A 7 -0.61 4.32 6.51
CA ILE A 7 -1.37 3.36 5.70
C ILE A 7 -0.46 2.18 5.40
N MET A 8 -0.92 0.96 5.70
CA MET A 8 -0.19 -0.29 5.47
C MET A 8 -1.04 -1.26 4.65
N ASP A 9 -0.40 -2.22 3.97
CA ASP A 9 -1.11 -3.34 3.38
C ASP A 9 -1.56 -4.36 4.46
N ASN A 10 -2.24 -5.42 4.04
CA ASN A 10 -2.79 -6.43 4.94
C ASN A 10 -1.82 -7.58 5.29
N ALA A 11 -0.50 -7.40 5.08
CA ALA A 11 0.48 -8.44 5.39
C ALA A 11 0.40 -8.87 6.87
N GLY A 12 0.66 -10.16 7.13
CA GLY A 12 0.52 -10.74 8.48
C GLY A 12 1.38 -10.01 9.53
N ALA A 13 2.58 -9.59 9.15
CA ALA A 13 3.48 -8.83 10.01
C ALA A 13 2.89 -7.46 10.43
N HIS A 14 2.18 -6.78 9.53
CA HIS A 14 1.59 -5.45 9.78
C HIS A 14 0.40 -5.50 10.72
N ARG A 15 -0.29 -6.64 10.80
CA ARG A 15 -1.44 -6.86 11.71
C ARG A 15 -1.04 -7.17 13.15
N ASN A 16 0.25 -7.15 13.47
CA ASN A 16 0.74 -7.40 14.81
C ASN A 16 0.22 -6.33 15.80
N LYS A 17 -0.32 -6.79 16.95
CA LYS A 17 -0.84 -5.92 18.02
C LYS A 17 0.21 -4.95 18.56
N ILE A 18 1.47 -5.36 18.60
CA ILE A 18 2.61 -4.54 19.08
C ILE A 18 2.78 -3.31 18.18
N ILE A 19 2.71 -3.49 16.86
CA ILE A 19 2.83 -2.39 15.89
C ILE A 19 1.66 -1.42 16.05
N LYS A 20 0.43 -1.94 16.11
CA LYS A 20 -0.78 -1.12 16.30
C LYS A 20 -0.72 -0.31 17.59
N LYS A 21 -0.28 -0.94 18.70
CA LYS A 21 -0.15 -0.28 19.99
C LYS A 21 0.89 0.85 19.92
N ASN A 22 2.08 0.57 19.42
CA ASN A 22 3.16 1.58 19.31
C ASN A 22 2.74 2.79 18.46
N ILE A 23 2.05 2.58 17.33
CA ILE A 23 1.55 3.66 16.48
C ILE A 23 0.53 4.53 17.23
N ASN A 24 -0.42 3.89 17.93
CA ASN A 24 -1.47 4.58 18.68
C ASN A 24 -0.91 5.34 19.89
N ASP A 25 0.02 4.74 20.64
CA ASP A 25 0.66 5.34 21.83
C ASP A 25 1.44 6.61 21.43
N ASN A 26 2.01 6.63 20.22
CA ASN A 26 2.66 7.80 19.63
C ASN A 26 1.68 8.84 19.02
N GLY A 27 0.37 8.68 19.23
CA GLY A 27 -0.66 9.62 18.78
C GLY A 27 -0.91 9.62 17.27
N ASN A 28 -0.44 8.60 16.55
CA ASN A 28 -0.66 8.44 15.11
C ASN A 28 -1.86 7.51 14.86
N GLN A 29 -2.41 7.58 13.63
CA GLN A 29 -3.52 6.73 13.21
C GLN A 29 -3.03 5.69 12.21
N LEU A 30 -3.50 4.45 12.35
CA LEU A 30 -3.20 3.35 11.42
C LEU A 30 -4.45 2.98 10.62
N HIS A 31 -4.33 2.99 9.29
CA HIS A 31 -5.30 2.43 8.35
C HIS A 31 -4.67 1.34 7.50
N TYR A 32 -5.51 0.42 7.04
CA TYR A 32 -5.09 -0.64 6.12
C TYR A 32 -5.70 -0.42 4.75
N SER A 33 -4.92 -0.69 3.70
CA SER A 33 -5.43 -0.71 2.33
C SER A 33 -6.51 -1.79 2.15
N ILE A 34 -7.35 -1.63 1.12
CA ILE A 34 -8.42 -2.58 0.84
C ILE A 34 -7.79 -3.94 0.42
N PRO A 35 -8.20 -5.08 1.02
CA PRO A 35 -7.70 -6.39 0.64
C PRO A 35 -7.90 -6.68 -0.85
N TYR A 36 -6.91 -7.32 -1.48
CA TYR A 36 -6.94 -7.70 -2.89
C TYR A 36 -7.18 -6.54 -3.87
N LYS A 37 -6.92 -5.30 -3.45
CA LYS A 37 -7.07 -4.10 -4.28
C LYS A 37 -5.75 -3.33 -4.37
N PRO A 38 -4.77 -3.82 -5.16
CA PRO A 38 -3.44 -3.24 -5.29
C PRO A 38 -3.45 -1.74 -5.65
N LYS A 39 -4.43 -1.30 -6.45
CA LYS A 39 -4.62 0.11 -6.83
C LYS A 39 -4.84 1.07 -5.64
N THR A 40 -5.26 0.57 -4.49
CA THR A 40 -5.44 1.35 -3.24
C THR A 40 -4.22 1.32 -2.33
N ASN A 41 -3.16 0.62 -2.74
CA ASN A 41 -1.89 0.54 -2.07
C ASN A 41 -0.89 1.44 -2.78
N ALA A 42 -0.77 2.68 -2.32
CA ALA A 42 0.08 3.71 -2.92
C ALA A 42 1.55 3.27 -3.09
N ILE A 43 2.05 2.43 -2.19
CA ILE A 43 3.45 1.96 -2.24
C ILE A 43 3.74 1.10 -3.47
N GLU A 44 2.76 0.38 -4.02
CA GLU A 44 2.97 -0.46 -5.20
C GLU A 44 3.27 0.37 -6.44
N THR A 45 2.52 1.47 -6.62
CA THR A 45 2.78 2.43 -7.71
C THR A 45 4.15 3.07 -7.54
N TRP A 46 4.53 3.41 -6.30
CA TRP A 46 5.86 3.94 -6.02
C TRP A 46 6.96 2.93 -6.35
N PHE A 47 6.81 1.67 -5.94
CA PHE A 47 7.78 0.61 -6.24
C PHE A 47 7.91 0.34 -7.75
N SER A 48 6.83 0.49 -8.52
CA SER A 48 6.90 0.39 -9.99
C SER A 48 7.82 1.46 -10.58
N GLN A 49 7.64 2.72 -10.17
CA GLN A 49 8.49 3.83 -10.61
C GLN A 49 9.94 3.65 -10.12
N PHE A 50 10.12 3.27 -8.85
CA PHE A 50 11.43 3.00 -8.27
C PHE A 50 12.16 1.89 -9.01
N LYS A 51 11.50 0.76 -9.28
CA LYS A 51 12.06 -0.38 -10.00
C LYS A 51 12.52 0.01 -11.39
N HIS A 52 11.73 0.80 -12.12
CA HIS A 52 12.10 1.29 -13.44
C HIS A 52 13.42 2.07 -13.40
N HIS A 53 13.56 3.03 -12.48
CA HIS A 53 14.81 3.77 -12.33
C HIS A 53 15.97 2.91 -11.81
N LEU A 54 15.71 1.96 -10.92
CA LEU A 54 16.71 1.05 -10.38
C LEU A 54 17.32 0.19 -11.48
N ILE A 55 16.48 -0.49 -12.28
CA ILE A 55 16.93 -1.35 -13.39
C ILE A 55 17.78 -0.55 -14.38
N GLN A 56 17.33 0.65 -14.75
CA GLN A 56 18.08 1.51 -15.68
C GLN A 56 19.44 1.97 -15.15
N LYS A 57 19.59 2.14 -13.83
CA LYS A 57 20.83 2.65 -13.22
C LYS A 57 21.78 1.54 -12.73
N GLN A 58 21.28 0.33 -12.54
CA GLN A 58 22.03 -0.78 -11.93
C GLN A 58 23.03 -1.42 -12.91
N GLY A 59 22.68 -1.59 -14.19
CA GLY A 59 23.52 -2.32 -15.15
C GLY A 59 23.70 -3.82 -14.81
N ASN A 60 24.73 -4.46 -15.40
CA ASN A 60 25.03 -5.89 -15.19
C ASN A 60 26.04 -6.10 -14.05
N GLY A 61 25.75 -7.02 -13.12
CA GLY A 61 26.63 -7.39 -12.00
C GLY A 61 26.47 -6.46 -10.78
N VAL A 62 26.05 -7.02 -9.64
CA VAL A 62 25.64 -6.21 -8.47
C VAL A 62 26.31 -6.70 -7.19
N THR A 63 27.15 -5.86 -6.59
CA THR A 63 27.56 -6.01 -5.20
C THR A 63 26.60 -5.27 -4.27
N PHE A 64 26.52 -5.68 -3.00
CA PHE A 64 25.69 -5.02 -2.00
C PHE A 64 26.02 -3.52 -1.86
N ILE A 65 27.30 -3.16 -1.89
CA ILE A 65 27.76 -1.76 -1.78
C ILE A 65 27.26 -0.95 -2.98
N HIS A 66 27.37 -1.51 -4.19
CA HIS A 66 26.89 -0.85 -5.40
C HIS A 66 25.36 -0.68 -5.34
N LEU A 67 24.63 -1.74 -5.01
CA LEU A 67 23.16 -1.70 -4.85
C LEU A 67 22.74 -0.60 -3.87
N LYS A 68 23.35 -0.54 -2.68
CA LYS A 68 23.05 0.48 -1.67
C LYS A 68 23.28 1.90 -2.19
N LYS A 69 24.36 2.13 -2.95
CA LYS A 69 24.65 3.44 -3.58
C LYS A 69 23.61 3.77 -4.65
N THR A 70 23.23 2.80 -5.49
CA THR A 70 22.26 2.97 -6.57
C THR A 70 20.87 3.29 -6.03
N ILE A 71 20.41 2.56 -4.98
CA ILE A 71 19.12 2.83 -4.33
C ILE A 71 19.05 4.28 -3.83
N LYS A 72 20.10 4.79 -3.16
CA LYS A 72 20.14 6.19 -2.70
C LYS A 72 20.00 7.19 -3.84
N LYS A 73 20.72 6.97 -4.96
CA LYS A 73 20.63 7.82 -6.16
C LYS A 73 19.24 7.78 -6.79
N VAL A 74 18.63 6.60 -6.86
CA VAL A 74 17.29 6.44 -7.43
C VAL A 74 16.24 7.17 -6.60
N ILE A 75 16.30 7.05 -5.28
CA ILE A 75 15.37 7.77 -4.39
C ILE A 75 15.47 9.29 -4.60
N SER A 76 16.68 9.83 -4.81
CA SER A 76 16.85 11.27 -5.09
C SER A 76 16.35 11.71 -6.47
N ILE A 77 16.15 10.78 -7.42
CA ILE A 77 15.63 11.08 -8.76
C ILE A 77 14.10 11.19 -8.74
N ILE A 78 13.42 10.47 -7.85
CA ILE A 78 11.96 10.46 -7.78
C ILE A 78 11.47 11.80 -7.22
N ASP A 79 10.84 12.59 -8.07
CA ASP A 79 10.31 13.90 -7.71
C ASP A 79 9.20 13.83 -6.64
N THR A 80 9.19 14.84 -5.78
CA THR A 80 8.17 15.05 -4.75
C THR A 80 6.75 15.11 -5.30
N LYS A 81 6.56 15.69 -6.50
CA LYS A 81 5.27 15.70 -7.20
C LYS A 81 4.75 14.29 -7.44
N SER A 82 5.64 13.34 -7.72
CA SER A 82 5.28 11.94 -7.92
C SER A 82 4.58 11.36 -6.69
N TYR A 83 5.12 11.59 -5.48
CA TYR A 83 4.46 11.14 -4.24
C TYR A 83 3.03 11.66 -4.13
N THR A 84 2.82 12.96 -4.42
CA THR A 84 1.47 13.53 -4.35
C THR A 84 0.52 12.94 -5.39
N ASN A 85 1.02 12.66 -6.60
CA ASN A 85 0.23 12.06 -7.68
C ASN A 85 -0.16 10.62 -7.34
N ILE A 86 0.78 9.85 -6.79
CA ILE A 86 0.56 8.47 -6.34
C ILE A 86 -0.56 8.44 -5.27
N LEU A 87 -0.50 9.32 -4.27
CA LEU A 87 -1.51 9.41 -3.22
C LEU A 87 -2.88 9.84 -3.77
N LYS A 88 -2.91 10.84 -4.68
CA LYS A 88 -4.15 11.28 -5.35
C LYS A 88 -4.76 10.12 -6.15
N TYR A 89 -3.96 9.38 -6.90
CA TYR A 89 -4.43 8.23 -7.67
C TYR A 89 -5.00 7.13 -6.76
N ALA A 90 -4.28 6.76 -5.70
CA ALA A 90 -4.72 5.68 -4.80
C ALA A 90 -6.03 6.01 -4.07
N TYR A 91 -6.19 7.27 -3.60
CA TYR A 91 -7.25 7.60 -2.62
C TYR A 91 -8.32 8.57 -3.13
N LYS A 92 -8.01 9.43 -4.11
CA LYS A 92 -9.00 10.37 -4.70
C LYS A 92 -9.68 9.84 -5.97
N ASN A 93 -9.14 8.79 -6.58
CA ASN A 93 -9.75 8.21 -7.77
C ASN A 93 -11.06 7.47 -7.40
N LYS A 94 -12.20 7.94 -7.92
CA LYS A 94 -13.52 7.37 -7.66
C LYS A 94 -13.64 5.91 -8.10
N GLU A 95 -12.91 5.48 -9.13
CA GLU A 95 -12.87 4.07 -9.54
C GLU A 95 -12.28 3.16 -8.46
N ASN A 96 -11.29 3.67 -7.72
CA ASN A 96 -10.68 2.97 -6.61
C ASN A 96 -11.59 2.89 -5.38
N GLN A 97 -12.67 3.66 -5.33
CA GLN A 97 -13.66 3.64 -4.25
C GLN A 97 -14.81 2.65 -4.52
N LYS A 98 -15.03 2.23 -5.77
CA LYS A 98 -16.06 1.25 -6.11
C LYS A 98 -15.73 -0.11 -5.45
N THR A 99 -16.54 -0.53 -4.50
CA THR A 99 -16.51 -1.88 -3.93
C THR A 99 -17.46 -2.75 -4.75
N ILE A 100 -16.93 -3.70 -5.52
CA ILE A 100 -17.76 -4.71 -6.17
C ILE A 100 -18.05 -5.77 -5.10
N SER A 101 -19.14 -5.61 -4.36
CA SER A 101 -19.59 -6.66 -3.43
C SER A 101 -20.08 -7.84 -4.28
N LYS A 102 -19.25 -8.90 -4.35
CA LYS A 102 -19.71 -10.16 -4.93
C LYS A 102 -20.70 -10.79 -3.94
N VAL A 103 -21.83 -11.27 -4.45
CA VAL A 103 -22.79 -12.03 -3.64
C VAL A 103 -22.07 -13.26 -3.08
N SER A 104 -22.19 -13.49 -1.76
CA SER A 104 -21.58 -14.65 -1.12
C SER A 104 -22.04 -15.94 -1.79
N THR A 105 -21.09 -16.82 -2.15
CA THR A 105 -21.40 -18.16 -2.65
C THR A 105 -22.07 -19.04 -1.58
N ARG A 106 -21.96 -18.64 -0.30
CA ARG A 106 -22.67 -19.27 0.84
C ARG A 106 -24.08 -18.72 1.04
N ARG A 107 -24.53 -17.75 0.24
CA ARG A 107 -25.89 -17.21 0.34
C ARG A 107 -26.87 -18.32 -0.08
N ARG A 108 -27.66 -18.81 0.88
CA ARG A 108 -28.72 -19.80 0.65
C ARG A 108 -30.07 -19.12 0.71
N LYS A 109 -31.04 -19.60 -0.07
CA LYS A 109 -32.44 -19.19 0.09
C LYS A 109 -32.90 -19.62 1.51
N PRO A 110 -33.56 -18.75 2.29
CA PRO A 110 -34.11 -19.13 3.58
C PRO A 110 -35.12 -20.27 3.40
N LYS A 111 -35.18 -21.19 4.36
CA LYS A 111 -36.20 -22.25 4.36
C LYS A 111 -37.55 -21.62 4.71
N ASN A 112 -38.58 -21.93 3.93
CA ASN A 112 -39.95 -21.59 4.29
C ASN A 112 -40.42 -22.59 5.34
N TYR A 113 -40.64 -22.12 6.57
CA TYR A 113 -41.32 -22.89 7.60
C TYR A 113 -42.82 -22.55 7.51
N ILE A 114 -43.67 -23.58 7.56
CA ILE A 114 -45.11 -23.41 7.70
C ILE A 114 -45.37 -23.17 9.19
N ASN A 115 -46.02 -22.07 9.53
CA ASN A 115 -46.49 -21.80 10.90
C ASN A 115 -47.71 -22.66 11.23
#